data_AF-A0A946SWF5-F1
#
_entry.id   AF-A0A946SWF5-F1
#
_cell.length_a   1.000
_cell.length_b   1.000
_cell.length_c   1.000
_cell.angle_alpha   90.00
_cell.angle_beta   90.00
_cell.angle_gamma   90.00
#
_symmetry.space_group_name_H-M   'P 1'
#
loop_
_entity.id
_entity.type
_entity.pdbx_description
1 polymer ?
#
loop_
_entity_poly.entity_id
_entity_poly.type
_entity_poly.pdbx_seq_one_letter_code
_entity_poly.pdbx_strand_id
1 'polypeptide(L)'
;MTLVDAENIVTLKVPPSLIFAHLPRMALTTLLRIHRISPSDLGDLSANLQKATEDLAQGNADISVDFLITDQQVAITLQTGKQTKKLCADRPS
;
A
#
# COMPACT_ATOMS: atom_id res chain seq x y z
N MET A 1 7.57 -14.21 9.07
CA MET A 1 8.08 -12.83 9.08
C MET A 1 9.37 -12.86 9.86
N THR A 2 10.49 -12.93 9.16
CA THR A 2 11.82 -12.85 9.76
C THR A 2 12.12 -11.39 10.08
N LEU A 3 12.93 -11.12 11.11
CA LEU A 3 13.26 -9.75 11.55
C LEU A 3 13.79 -8.85 10.41
N VAL A 4 14.39 -9.45 9.37
CA VAL A 4 14.90 -8.77 8.16
C VAL A 4 13.79 -8.15 7.29
N ASP A 5 12.58 -8.70 7.30
CA ASP A 5 11.47 -8.17 6.50
C ASP A 5 10.86 -6.90 7.13
N ALA A 6 10.96 -6.76 8.46
CA ALA A 6 10.42 -5.62 9.18
C ALA A 6 11.21 -4.32 8.91
N GLU A 7 12.50 -4.43 8.58
CA GLU A 7 13.37 -3.27 8.26
C GLU A 7 13.06 -2.63 6.89
N ASN A 8 12.29 -3.31 6.03
CA ASN A 8 11.95 -2.86 4.68
C ASN A 8 10.51 -2.37 4.55
N ILE A 9 9.83 -2.11 5.67
CA ILE A 9 8.45 -1.59 5.66
C ILE A 9 8.48 -0.07 5.61
N VAL A 10 7.82 0.49 4.61
CA VAL A 10 7.50 1.93 4.55
C VAL A 10 6.07 2.12 5.02
N THR A 11 5.86 2.89 6.09
CA THR A 11 4.52 3.20 6.61
C THR A 11 4.09 4.60 6.22
N LEU A 12 2.93 4.72 5.59
CA LEU A 12 2.22 5.98 5.35
C LEU A 12 0.98 6.04 6.25
N LYS A 13 0.87 7.11 7.05
CA LYS A 13 -0.35 7.41 7.81
C LYS A 13 -1.10 8.55 7.14
N VAL A 14 -2.39 8.37 6.89
CA VAL A 14 -3.27 9.39 6.32
C VAL A 14 -4.55 9.56 7.15
N PRO A 15 -5.10 10.78 7.25
CA PRO A 15 -6.42 10.99 7.84
C PRO A 15 -7.52 10.26 7.05
N PRO A 16 -8.65 9.91 7.69
CA PRO A 16 -9.81 9.33 7.01
C PRO A 16 -10.55 10.42 6.22
N SER A 17 -9.98 10.79 5.07
CA SER A 17 -10.53 11.81 4.19
C SER A 17 -10.26 11.46 2.74
N LEU A 18 -11.29 11.60 1.91
CA LEU A 18 -11.17 11.39 0.46
C LEU A 18 -10.15 12.33 -0.20
N ILE A 19 -9.84 13.48 0.41
CA ILE A 19 -8.78 14.40 -0.05
C ILE A 19 -7.42 13.68 -0.12
N PHE A 20 -7.17 12.75 0.81
CA PHE A 20 -5.91 12.02 0.91
C PHE A 20 -5.98 10.60 0.34
N ALA A 21 -7.12 10.17 -0.22
CA ALA A 21 -7.33 8.80 -0.67
C ALA A 21 -6.39 8.37 -1.83
N HIS A 22 -5.84 9.32 -2.58
CA HIS A 22 -4.86 9.05 -3.62
C HIS A 22 -3.42 8.91 -3.11
N LEU A 23 -3.11 9.41 -1.91
CA LEU A 23 -1.73 9.42 -1.39
C LEU A 23 -1.14 8.01 -1.29
N PRO A 24 -1.85 6.97 -0.80
CA PRO A 24 -1.30 5.62 -0.78
C PRO A 24 -0.91 5.10 -2.17
N ARG A 25 -1.73 5.35 -3.20
CA ARG A 25 -1.41 4.96 -4.57
C ARG A 25 -0.20 5.72 -5.13
N MET A 26 -0.09 7.01 -4.82
CA MET A 26 1.07 7.81 -5.21
C MET A 26 2.35 7.34 -4.52
N ALA A 27 2.27 7.02 -3.22
CA ALA A 27 3.38 6.45 -2.47
C ALA A 27 3.82 5.11 -3.07
N LEU A 28 2.87 4.20 -3.35
CA LEU A 28 3.16 2.95 -4.05
C LEU A 28 3.88 3.20 -5.38
N THR A 29 3.37 4.11 -6.20
CA THR A 29 3.99 4.44 -7.50
C THR A 29 5.44 4.91 -7.36
N THR A 30 5.73 5.75 -6.36
CA THR A 30 7.09 6.19 -6.06
C THR A 30 7.98 5.03 -5.60
N LEU A 31 7.46 4.17 -4.70
CA LEU A 31 8.20 3.00 -4.21
C LEU A 31 8.51 2.02 -5.35
N LEU A 32 7.55 1.71 -6.21
CA LEU A 32 7.79 0.85 -7.38
C LEU A 32 8.92 1.38 -8.27
N ARG A 33 8.97 2.70 -8.49
CA ARG A 33 10.06 3.33 -9.26
C ARG A 33 11.42 3.20 -8.58
N ILE A 34 11.50 3.35 -7.26
CA ILE A 34 12.75 3.12 -6.49
C ILE A 34 13.23 1.68 -6.70
N HIS A 35 12.30 0.71 -6.73
CA HIS A 35 12.57 -0.70 -6.98
C HIS A 35 12.66 -1.07 -8.46
N ARG A 36 12.64 -0.09 -9.39
CA ARG A 36 12.68 -0.26 -10.84
C ARG A 36 11.56 -1.17 -11.41
N ILE A 37 10.42 -1.21 -10.74
CA ILE A 37 9.20 -1.89 -11.20
C ILE A 37 8.35 -0.88 -11.98
N SER A 38 7.85 -1.25 -13.16
CA SER A 38 6.92 -0.38 -13.87
C SER A 38 5.56 -0.38 -13.15
N PRO A 39 4.99 0.80 -12.84
CA PRO A 39 3.66 0.87 -12.22
C PRO A 39 2.54 0.23 -13.05
N SER A 40 2.73 0.12 -14.38
CA SER A 40 1.79 -0.57 -15.28
C SER A 40 1.66 -2.06 -14.96
N ASP A 41 2.75 -2.69 -14.53
CA ASP A 41 2.81 -4.14 -14.33
C ASP A 41 1.99 -4.54 -13.10
N LEU A 42 1.77 -3.60 -12.17
CA LEU A 42 0.98 -3.77 -10.95
C LEU A 42 -0.26 -2.86 -10.97
N GLY A 43 -0.89 -2.71 -12.13
CA GLY A 43 -2.09 -1.89 -12.34
C GLY A 43 -3.25 -2.32 -11.43
N ASP A 44 -3.55 -3.61 -11.37
CA ASP A 44 -4.63 -4.16 -10.54
C ASP A 44 -4.37 -3.95 -9.05
N LEU A 45 -3.13 -4.13 -8.60
CA LEU A 45 -2.74 -3.86 -7.22
C LEU A 45 -2.96 -2.39 -6.87
N SER A 46 -2.56 -1.48 -7.77
CA SER A 46 -2.72 -0.03 -7.60
C SER A 46 -4.21 0.37 -7.57
N ALA A 47 -5.04 -0.22 -8.43
CA ALA A 47 -6.48 0.02 -8.46
C ALA A 47 -7.16 -0.52 -7.18
N ASN A 48 -6.79 -1.71 -6.73
CA ASN A 48 -7.29 -2.31 -5.51
C ASN A 48 -6.89 -1.51 -4.26
N LEU A 49 -5.66 -0.97 -4.23
CA LEU A 49 -5.21 -0.07 -3.17
C LEU A 49 -6.02 1.22 -3.14
N GLN A 50 -6.25 1.84 -4.30
CA GLN A 50 -7.06 3.06 -4.41
C GLN A 50 -8.47 2.82 -3.87
N LYS A 51 -9.15 1.78 -4.37
CA LYS A 51 -10.50 1.42 -3.92
C LYS A 51 -10.53 1.12 -2.42
N ALA A 52 -9.57 0.33 -1.92
CA ALA A 52 -9.48 0.02 -0.50
C ALA A 52 -9.29 1.29 0.35
N THR A 53 -8.49 2.25 -0.11
CA THR A 53 -8.27 3.49 0.62
C THR A 53 -9.54 4.35 0.62
N GLU A 54 -10.23 4.46 -0.52
CA GLU A 54 -11.50 5.20 -0.63
C GLU A 54 -12.60 4.62 0.27
N ASP A 55 -12.71 3.28 0.33
CA ASP A 55 -13.66 2.59 1.21
C ASP A 55 -13.39 2.92 2.69
N LEU A 56 -12.11 2.98 3.10
CA LEU A 56 -11.72 3.26 4.48
C LEU A 56 -11.73 4.76 4.82
N ALA A 57 -11.54 5.63 3.84
CA ALA A 57 -11.52 7.09 4.01
C ALA A 57 -12.89 7.69 4.36
N GLN A 58 -13.96 6.88 4.33
CA GLN A 58 -15.29 7.23 4.81
C GLN A 58 -15.48 6.97 6.31
N GLY A 59 -14.48 6.37 6.98
CA GLY A 59 -14.49 6.11 8.42
C GLY A 59 -14.09 7.32 9.29
N ASN A 60 -13.92 7.08 10.60
CA ASN A 60 -13.53 8.10 11.58
C ASN A 60 -12.13 7.88 12.17
N ALA A 61 -11.35 6.94 11.62
CA ALA A 61 -10.03 6.59 12.14
C ALA A 61 -8.97 6.66 11.05
N ASP A 62 -7.79 7.15 11.42
CA ASP A 62 -6.63 7.21 10.52
C ASP A 62 -6.35 5.87 9.86
N ILE A 63 -5.86 5.95 8.63
CA ILE A 63 -5.47 4.80 7.82
C ILE A 63 -3.95 4.71 7.87
N SER A 64 -3.44 3.59 8.36
CA SER A 64 -2.03 3.22 8.24
C SER A 64 -1.87 2.29 7.05
N VAL A 65 -0.92 2.57 6.17
CA VAL A 65 -0.59 1.75 5.00
C VAL A 65 0.88 1.36 5.07
N ASP A 66 1.11 0.07 5.26
CA ASP A 66 2.45 -0.51 5.27
C ASP A 66 2.75 -1.11 3.90
N PHE A 67 3.85 -0.66 3.29
CA PHE A 67 4.35 -1.17 2.01
C PHE A 67 5.59 -2.03 2.26
N LEU A 68 5.58 -3.24 1.72
CA LEU A 68 6.72 -4.16 1.70
C LEU A 68 6.98 -4.59 0.26
N ILE A 69 8.14 -4.24 -0.28
CA ILE A 69 8.59 -4.67 -1.60
C ILE A 69 9.79 -5.58 -1.42
N THR A 70 9.65 -6.84 -1.82
CA THR A 70 10.72 -7.84 -1.79
C THR A 70 11.15 -8.18 -3.22
N ASP A 71 12.08 -9.09 -3.38
CA ASP A 71 12.45 -9.63 -4.69
C ASP A 71 11.37 -10.54 -5.30
N GLN A 72 10.37 -10.93 -4.51
CA GLN A 72 9.34 -11.89 -4.92
C GLN A 72 7.96 -11.26 -5.03
N GLN A 73 7.66 -10.24 -4.21
CA GLN A 73 6.31 -9.68 -4.13
C GLN A 73 6.29 -8.21 -3.75
N VAL A 74 5.18 -7.56 -4.07
CA VAL A 74 4.76 -6.29 -3.48
C VAL A 74 3.57 -6.57 -2.58
N ALA A 75 3.73 -6.34 -1.28
CA ALA A 75 2.70 -6.55 -0.27
C ALA A 75 2.31 -5.22 0.38
N ILE A 76 1.02 -5.03 0.62
CA ILE A 76 0.46 -3.81 1.20
C ILE A 76 -0.52 -4.20 2.30
N THR A 77 -0.34 -3.65 3.50
CA THR A 77 -1.29 -3.82 4.60
C THR A 77 -1.93 -2.49 4.93
N LEU A 78 -3.24 -2.39 4.77
CA LEU A 78 -4.05 -1.26 5.23
C LEU A 78 -4.63 -1.58 6.59
N GLN A 79 -4.55 -0.64 7.53
CA GLN A 79 -5.11 -0.74 8.87
C GLN A 79 -5.91 0.53 9.20
N THR A 80 -7.11 0.37 9.75
CA THR A 80 -7.86 1.46 10.36
C THR A 80 -8.67 0.92 11.54
N GLY A 81 -8.48 1.49 12.73
CA GLY A 81 -9.10 1.00 13.96
C GLY A 81 -8.90 -0.51 14.18
N LYS A 82 -9.97 -1.30 14.01
CA LYS A 82 -9.98 -2.77 14.14
C LYS A 82 -9.95 -3.53 12.80
N GLN A 83 -10.00 -2.82 11.68
CA GLN A 83 -10.01 -3.41 10.35
C GLN A 83 -8.58 -3.52 9.79
N THR A 84 -8.29 -4.63 9.14
CA THR A 84 -7.05 -4.85 8.41
C THR A 84 -7.36 -5.47 7.07
N LYS A 85 -6.78 -4.91 6.00
CA LYS A 85 -6.89 -5.43 4.63
C LYS A 85 -5.50 -5.63 4.08
N LYS A 86 -5.25 -6.80 3.49
CA LYS A 86 -3.97 -7.13 2.85
C LYS A 86 -4.17 -7.24 1.36
N LEU A 87 -3.25 -6.64 0.61
CA LEU A 87 -3.18 -6.72 -0.84
C LEU A 87 -1.77 -7.19 -1.21
N CYS A 88 -1.64 -8.02 -2.23
CA CYS A 88 -0.34 -8.39 -2.75
C CYS A 88 -0.40 -8.66 -4.25
N ALA A 89 0.77 -8.61 -4.88
CA ALA A 89 1.01 -9.12 -6.22
C ALA A 89 2.44 -9.65 -6.29
N ASP A 90 2.66 -10.61 -7.18
CA ASP A 90 4.00 -11.09 -7.50
C ASP A 90 4.82 -9.95 -8.12
N ARG A 91 6.12 -9.93 -7.82
CA ARG A 91 7.02 -8.96 -8.44
C ARG A 91 7.19 -9.33 -9.92
N PRO A 92 6.95 -8.40 -10.86
CA PRO A 92 7.24 -8.63 -12.26
C PRO A 92 8.75 -8.80 -12.47
N SER A 93 9.10 -9.72 -13.38
CA SER A 93 10.47 -10.08 -13.76
C SER A 93 11.23 -8.94 -14.42
#